data_AF-A0A352Q4K9-F1
#
_entry.id   AF-A0A352Q4K9-F1
#
_cell.length_a   1.000
_cell.length_b   1.000
_cell.length_c   1.000
_cell.angle_alpha   90.00
_cell.angle_beta   90.00
_cell.angle_gamma   90.00
#
_symmetry.space_group_name_H-M   'P 1'
#
loop_
_entity.id
_entity.type
_entity.pdbx_description
1 polymer ?
#
loop_
_entity_poly.entity_id
_entity_poly.type
_entity_poly.pdbx_seq_one_letter_code
_entity_poly.pdbx_strand_id
1 'polypeptide(L)'
;DGTLIMVDDERMRLHPGETPMLRKVRFRTLGCYPLSGAVESTADTLTAIIQEMLLTRTSERQGRMIDHDTAASMEKKKQEGYF
;
A
#
# COMPACT_ATOMS: atom_id res chain seq x y z
N ASP A 1 -4.97 -12.02 0.24
CA ASP A 1 -5.10 -10.69 -0.38
C ASP A 1 -3.78 -10.34 -1.03
N GLY A 2 -3.68 -10.34 -2.36
CA GLY A 2 -2.43 -10.25 -3.13
C GLY A 2 -1.65 -8.93 -3.03
N THR A 3 -1.59 -8.35 -1.84
CA THR A 3 -0.84 -7.14 -1.50
C THR A 3 0.64 -7.45 -1.51
N LEU A 4 1.42 -6.62 -2.20
CA LEU A 4 2.87 -6.74 -2.18
C LEU A 4 3.41 -6.18 -0.87
N ILE A 5 4.28 -6.93 -0.21
CA ILE A 5 5.02 -6.48 0.97
C ILE A 5 6.49 -6.42 0.59
N MET A 6 7.12 -5.27 0.76
CA MET A 6 8.56 -5.15 0.60
C MET A 6 9.23 -5.93 1.74
N VAL A 7 10.09 -6.88 1.42
CA VAL A 7 10.92 -7.54 2.43
C VAL A 7 12.12 -6.63 2.71
N ASP A 8 12.15 -6.02 3.90
CA ASP A 8 13.21 -5.05 4.29
C ASP A 8 14.27 -5.66 5.22
N ASP A 9 13.88 -6.59 6.09
CA ASP A 9 14.78 -7.23 7.04
C ASP A 9 14.34 -8.65 7.45
N GLU A 10 15.14 -9.27 8.32
CA GLU A 10 14.97 -10.64 8.82
C GLU A 10 13.74 -10.85 9.73
N ARG A 11 13.05 -9.77 10.15
CA ARG A 11 11.83 -9.88 10.96
C ARG A 11 10.67 -10.43 10.13
N MET A 12 10.73 -10.29 8.81
CA MET A 12 9.72 -10.84 7.91
C MET A 12 9.79 -12.36 7.86
N ARG A 13 8.73 -13.01 8.33
CA ARG A 13 8.59 -14.46 8.26
C ARG A 13 7.83 -14.83 7.00
N LEU A 14 8.52 -15.51 6.09
CA LEU A 14 7.93 -16.06 4.88
C LEU A 14 7.22 -17.38 5.20
N HIS A 15 6.16 -17.69 4.46
CA HIS A 15 5.55 -19.00 4.50
C HIS A 15 6.46 -20.05 3.84
N PRO A 16 6.32 -21.35 4.18
CA PRO A 16 7.09 -22.40 3.53
C PRO A 16 6.96 -22.36 2.01
N GLY A 17 8.10 -22.25 1.31
CA GLY A 17 8.15 -22.19 -0.16
C GLY A 17 8.01 -20.79 -0.76
N GLU A 18 7.76 -19.76 0.03
CA GLU A 18 7.78 -18.37 -0.46
C GLU A 18 9.22 -17.89 -0.66
N THR A 19 9.47 -17.24 -1.79
CA THR A 19 10.75 -16.61 -2.11
C THR A 19 10.51 -15.15 -2.51
N PRO A 20 11.20 -14.17 -1.90
CA PRO A 20 11.08 -12.78 -2.28
C PRO A 20 11.49 -12.58 -3.74
N MET A 21 10.78 -11.68 -4.43
CA MET A 21 11.08 -11.33 -5.82
C MET A 21 11.42 -9.85 -5.91
N LEU A 22 12.42 -9.51 -6.74
CA LEU A 22 12.68 -8.13 -7.09
C LEU A 22 11.54 -7.59 -7.97
N ARG A 23 10.97 -6.46 -7.56
CA ARG A 23 9.90 -5.73 -8.25
C ARG A 23 10.13 -4.24 -8.09
N LYS A 24 9.75 -3.45 -9.10
CA LYS A 24 9.70 -1.99 -9.00
C LYS A 24 8.35 -1.62 -8.40
N VAL A 25 8.38 -1.11 -7.17
CA VAL A 25 7.18 -0.82 -6.40
C VAL A 25 7.24 0.59 -5.82
N ARG A 26 6.07 1.14 -5.49
CA ARG A 26 5.92 2.39 -4.76
C ARG A 26 4.95 2.22 -3.61
N PHE A 27 5.05 3.11 -2.63
CA PHE A 27 4.10 3.23 -1.55
C PHE A 27 3.31 4.51 -1.76
N ARG A 28 1.98 4.39 -1.85
CA ARG A 28 1.11 5.56 -1.89
C ARG A 28 0.93 6.19 -0.51
N THR A 29 1.06 5.39 0.54
CA THR A 29 1.04 5.81 1.94
C THR A 29 2.06 5.03 2.76
N LEU A 30 2.63 5.64 3.79
CA LEU A 30 3.64 5.04 4.66
C LEU A 30 3.13 4.96 6.10
N GLY A 31 3.51 3.89 6.78
CA GLY A 31 3.21 3.64 8.19
C GLY A 31 4.09 2.53 8.72
N CYS A 32 3.65 1.82 9.76
CA CYS A 32 4.48 0.75 10.34
C CYS A 32 4.72 -0.40 9.35
N TYR A 33 5.93 -0.92 9.35
CA TYR A 33 6.30 -2.18 8.70
C TYR A 33 5.87 -3.38 9.57
N PRO A 34 5.31 -4.47 9.00
CA PRO A 34 5.00 -4.73 7.59
C PRO A 34 3.54 -4.47 7.21
N LEU A 35 2.93 -3.38 7.70
CA LEU A 35 1.50 -3.06 7.50
C LEU A 35 1.24 -2.09 6.34
N SER A 36 2.28 -1.75 5.58
CA SER A 36 2.19 -0.91 4.39
C SER A 36 2.40 -1.74 3.14
N GLY A 37 1.32 -1.93 2.39
CA GLY A 37 1.31 -2.58 1.10
C GLY A 37 1.90 -1.70 0.00
N ALA A 38 2.76 -2.30 -0.80
CA ALA A 38 3.34 -1.69 -1.99
C ALA A 38 2.42 -1.90 -3.21
N VAL A 39 2.51 -0.99 -4.17
CA VAL A 39 1.89 -1.14 -5.49
C VAL A 39 2.99 -1.25 -6.54
N GLU A 40 2.82 -2.13 -7.53
CA GLU A 40 3.73 -2.14 -8.67
C GLU A 40 3.62 -0.80 -9.40
N SER A 41 4.76 -0.19 -9.67
CA SER A 41 4.81 1.08 -10.37
C SER A 41 6.18 1.28 -10.99
N THR A 42 6.17 1.67 -12.26
CA THR A 42 7.38 2.08 -12.97
C THR A 42 7.63 3.58 -12.92
N ALA A 43 6.71 4.36 -12.34
CA ALA A 43 6.78 5.82 -12.30
C ALA A 43 7.96 6.29 -11.43
N ASP A 44 8.93 6.94 -12.06
CA ASP A 44 10.13 7.48 -11.42
C ASP A 44 10.34 8.99 -11.66
N THR A 45 9.33 9.66 -12.22
CA THR A 45 9.29 11.11 -12.41
C THR A 45 8.01 11.69 -11.85
N LEU A 46 8.03 12.97 -11.44
CA LEU A 46 6.84 13.66 -10.94
C LEU A 46 5.66 13.58 -11.92
N THR A 47 5.91 13.79 -13.22
CA THR A 47 4.87 13.71 -14.25
C THR A 47 4.26 12.31 -14.35
N ALA A 48 5.09 11.26 -14.31
CA ALA A 48 4.60 9.88 -14.33
C ALA A 48 3.78 9.55 -13.07
N ILE A 49 4.19 10.07 -11.90
CA ILE A 49 3.46 9.92 -10.64
C ILE A 49 2.09 10.58 -10.72
N ILE A 50 2.01 11.81 -11.24
CA ILE A 50 0.74 12.53 -11.40
C ILE A 50 -0.19 11.77 -12.33
N GLN A 51 0.30 11.27 -13.47
CA GLN A 51 -0.49 10.48 -14.41
C GLN A 51 -1.03 9.20 -13.76
N GLU A 52 -0.19 8.47 -13.01
CA GLU A 52 -0.60 7.28 -12.27
C GLU A 52 -1.69 7.59 -11.23
N MET A 53 -1.55 8.70 -10.50
CA MET A 53 -2.53 9.14 -9.52
C MET A 53 -3.88 9.52 -10.16
N LEU A 54 -3.87 10.20 -11.31
CA LEU A 54 -5.10 10.60 -12.02
C LEU A 54 -5.91 9.40 -12.55
N LEU A 55 -5.23 8.30 -12.89
CA LEU A 55 -5.87 7.09 -13.39
C LEU A 55 -6.30 6.13 -12.27
N THR A 56 -5.78 6.34 -11.07
CA THR A 56 -6.07 5.52 -9.89
C THR A 56 -7.46 5.83 -9.34
N ARG A 57 -8.30 4.80 -9.17
CA ARG A 57 -9.67 4.91 -8.62
C ARG A 57 -9.79 4.50 -7.15
N THR A 58 -8.68 4.06 -6.56
CA THR A 58 -8.62 3.53 -5.20
C THR A 58 -8.02 4.56 -4.25
N SER A 59 -8.47 4.59 -3.00
CA SER A 59 -7.85 5.46 -1.99
C SER A 59 -6.34 5.24 -1.87
N GLU A 60 -5.63 6.32 -1.59
CA GLU A 60 -4.22 6.28 -1.18
C GLU A 60 -3.97 5.26 -0.06
N ARG A 61 -4.88 5.18 0.92
CA ARG A 61 -4.77 4.31 2.10
C ARG A 61 -5.16 2.85 1.88
N GLN A 62 -5.62 2.47 0.69
CA GLN A 62 -6.01 1.09 0.37
C GLN A 62 -4.89 0.08 0.71
N GLY A 63 -3.62 0.47 0.62
CA GLY A 63 -2.48 -0.39 0.95
C GLY A 63 -2.27 -0.64 2.44
N ARG A 64 -3.02 -0.02 3.35
CA ARG A 64 -2.89 -0.26 4.80
C ARG A 64 -3.64 -1.54 5.19
N MET A 65 -2.89 -2.57 5.55
CA MET A 65 -3.44 -3.89 5.91
C MET A 65 -4.36 -3.88 7.14
N ILE A 66 -4.35 -2.79 7.92
CA ILE A 66 -5.19 -2.63 9.12
C ILE A 66 -6.45 -1.79 8.85
N ASP A 67 -6.58 -1.19 7.68
CA ASP A 67 -7.69 -0.26 7.38
C ASP A 67 -8.97 -1.00 6.90
N HIS A 68 -9.03 -2.34 7.07
CA HIS A 68 -10.16 -3.20 6.68
C HIS A 68 -11.35 -3.18 7.65
N ASP A 69 -11.16 -2.75 8.90
CA ASP A 69 -12.24 -2.69 9.89
C ASP A 69 -13.15 -1.46 9.65
N THR A 70 -14.23 -1.71 8.91
CA THR A 70 -15.29 -0.77 8.51
C THR A 70 -15.98 -0.04 9.66
N ALA A 71 -15.84 -0.48 10.91
CA ALA A 71 -16.45 0.18 12.07
C ALA A 71 -15.66 1.40 12.59
N ALA A 72 -14.33 1.41 12.42
CA ALA A 72 -13.45 2.47 12.94
C ALA A 72 -12.44 3.01 11.91
N SER A 73 -12.51 2.54 10.65
CA SER A 73 -11.62 2.97 9.58
C SER A 73 -11.70 4.49 9.37
N MET A 74 -10.53 5.12 9.30
CA MET A 74 -10.37 6.56 9.04
C MET A 74 -11.04 6.99 7.74
N GLU A 75 -11.16 6.08 6.76
CA GLU A 75 -11.87 6.34 5.50
C GLU A 75 -13.37 6.58 5.72
N LYS A 76 -14.01 5.82 6.62
CA LYS A 76 -15.42 6.03 6.95
C LYS A 76 -15.63 7.39 7.63
N LYS A 77 -14.77 7.73 8.59
CA LYS A 77 -14.80 9.05 9.26
C LYS A 77 -14.60 10.21 8.27
N LYS A 78 -13.73 10.03 7.26
CA LYS A 78 -13.54 11.01 6.18
C LYS A 78 -14.78 11.13 5.29
N GLN A 79 -15.40 10.02 4.91
CA GLN A 79 -16.67 10.04 4.15
C GLN A 79 -17.82 10.68 4.95
N GLU A 80 -17.82 10.53 6.27
CA GLU A 80 -18.78 11.13 7.20
C GLU A 80 -18.50 12.63 7.48
N GLY A 81 -17.46 13.23 6.89
CA GLY A 81 -17.15 14.65 7.04
C GLY A 81 -16.48 15.01 8.37
N TYR A 82 -15.86 14.03 9.04
CA TYR A 82 -15.07 14.28 10.26
C TYR A 82 -13.74 15.00 9.96
N PHE A 83 -13.42 15.21 8.67
CA PHE A 83 -12.25 15.92 8.16
C PHE A 83 -12.65 16.80 6.97
#